data_AF-A0A071M2C2-F1
#
_entry.id   AF-A0A071M2C2-F1
#
_cell.length_a   1.000
_cell.length_b   1.000
_cell.length_c   1.000
_cell.angle_alpha   90.00
_cell.angle_beta   90.00
_cell.angle_gamma   90.00
#
_symmetry.space_group_name_H-M   'P 1'
#
loop_
_entity.id
_entity.type
_entity.pdbx_description
1 polymer ?
#
loop_
_entity_poly.entity_id
_entity_poly.type
_entity_poly.pdbx_seq_one_letter_code
_entity_poly.pdbx_strand_id
1 'polypeptide(L)'
;MLRIGQVETTATSDDKYTDGSVAGGVAATRLRAAAFNAIQEELANIVESAGLVLSIDDQTQVLTGLKKLFLSRLNPFADIATDGAAAIATCLANLGLGNIALAGVCTGSQAFAGYITIPMIISGAKKNLIIQWGLTTTNTAGSGSAYTTTLPVA
;
A
#
# COMPACT_ATOMS: atom_id res chain seq x y z
N MET A 1 -9.09 22.87 14.80
CA MET A 1 -10.49 22.96 15.27
C MET A 1 -10.71 24.12 16.24
N LEU A 2 -11.71 24.97 15.93
CA LEU A 2 -12.27 25.99 16.82
C LEU A 2 -12.79 25.35 18.13
N ARG A 3 -12.49 25.94 19.28
CA ARG A 3 -13.02 25.50 20.59
C ARG A 3 -14.21 26.36 21.03
N ILE A 4 -15.08 25.78 21.86
CA ILE A 4 -16.32 26.45 22.28
C ILE A 4 -16.07 27.72 23.11
N GLY A 5 -15.00 27.77 23.91
CA GLY A 5 -14.64 28.96 24.69
C GLY A 5 -14.28 30.19 23.87
N GLN A 6 -13.94 30.02 22.59
CA GLN A 6 -13.69 31.13 21.66
C GLN A 6 -14.98 31.79 21.16
N VAL A 7 -16.14 31.15 21.32
CA VAL A 7 -17.44 31.62 20.80
C VAL A 7 -18.58 31.62 21.83
N GLU A 8 -18.34 31.08 23.03
CA GLU A 8 -19.29 31.06 24.14
C GLU A 8 -18.58 31.28 25.48
N THR A 9 -18.96 32.36 26.16
CA THR A 9 -18.32 32.81 27.41
C THR A 9 -18.64 31.94 28.62
N THR A 10 -19.67 31.10 28.53
CA THR A 10 -20.04 30.12 29.57
C THR A 10 -19.27 28.79 29.45
N ALA A 11 -18.28 28.72 28.56
CA ALA A 11 -17.33 27.61 28.53
C ALA A 11 -16.42 27.59 29.76
N THR A 12 -15.77 26.46 30.01
CA THR A 12 -14.75 26.36 31.05
C THR A 12 -13.50 27.17 30.69
N SER A 13 -12.61 27.39 31.67
CA SER A 13 -11.31 28.03 31.45
C SER A 13 -10.39 27.31 30.46
N ASP A 14 -10.68 26.03 30.17
CA ASP A 14 -9.94 25.20 29.21
C ASP A 14 -10.58 25.21 27.80
N ASP A 15 -11.52 26.13 27.57
CA ASP A 15 -12.34 26.26 26.34
C ASP A 15 -13.24 25.05 26.04
N LYS A 16 -13.77 24.38 27.07
CA LYS A 16 -14.64 23.20 26.92
C LYS A 16 -16.08 23.47 27.34
N TYR A 17 -16.99 22.57 26.95
CA TYR A 17 -18.38 22.58 27.40
C TYR A 17 -18.47 22.26 28.90
N THR A 18 -19.44 22.87 29.57
CA THR A 18 -19.87 22.53 30.92
C THR A 18 -21.40 22.43 30.96
N ASP A 19 -21.92 21.47 31.72
CA ASP A 19 -23.35 21.35 32.01
C ASP A 19 -23.85 22.45 32.97
N GLY A 20 -22.94 23.28 33.48
CA GLY A 20 -23.22 24.26 34.51
C GLY A 20 -23.49 23.62 35.87
N SER A 21 -23.97 24.43 36.81
CA SER A 21 -24.41 23.99 38.13
C SER A 21 -25.46 24.95 38.65
N VAL A 22 -26.71 24.50 38.75
CA VAL A 22 -27.81 25.31 39.29
C VAL A 22 -27.53 25.68 40.76
N ALA A 23 -27.02 24.73 41.55
CA ALA A 23 -26.70 24.96 42.97
C ALA A 23 -25.49 25.90 43.16
N GLY A 24 -24.56 25.92 42.19
CA GLY A 24 -23.38 26.78 42.19
C GLY A 24 -23.56 28.10 41.43
N GLY A 25 -24.74 28.36 40.85
CA GLY A 25 -25.00 29.55 40.03
C GLY A 25 -24.20 29.61 38.72
N VAL A 26 -23.68 28.48 38.23
CA VAL A 26 -22.89 28.41 36.98
C VAL A 26 -23.82 28.05 35.83
N ALA A 27 -23.87 28.89 34.79
CA ALA A 27 -24.67 28.59 33.61
C ALA A 27 -24.04 27.47 32.76
N ALA A 28 -24.87 26.65 32.13
CA ALA A 28 -24.44 25.65 31.16
C ALA A 28 -23.93 26.32 29.87
N THR A 29 -22.98 25.68 29.19
CA THR A 29 -22.46 26.15 27.91
C THR A 29 -23.53 26.05 26.83
N ARG A 30 -23.82 27.16 26.16
CA ARG A 30 -24.76 27.18 25.04
C ARG A 30 -24.15 26.54 23.80
N LEU A 31 -24.99 25.78 23.09
CA LEU A 31 -24.66 25.18 21.81
C LEU A 31 -24.59 26.26 20.71
N ARG A 32 -23.38 26.62 20.30
CA ARG A 32 -23.14 27.64 19.26
C ARG A 32 -22.99 27.02 17.88
N ALA A 33 -23.71 27.55 16.90
CA ALA A 33 -23.58 27.14 15.49
C ALA A 33 -22.13 27.17 15.00
N ALA A 34 -21.34 28.18 15.38
CA ALA A 34 -19.93 28.27 15.01
C ALA A 34 -19.10 27.04 15.44
N ALA A 35 -19.38 26.47 16.63
CA ALA A 35 -18.68 25.29 17.11
C ALA A 35 -19.09 24.02 16.33
N PHE A 36 -20.38 23.87 15.98
CA PHE A 36 -20.86 22.75 15.16
C PHE A 36 -20.37 22.84 13.72
N ASN A 37 -20.40 24.02 13.12
CA ASN A 37 -19.87 24.24 11.78
C ASN A 37 -18.37 23.93 11.74
N ALA A 38 -17.60 24.33 12.76
CA ALA A 38 -16.19 23.97 12.82
C ALA A 38 -15.96 22.46 12.87
N ILE A 39 -16.79 21.69 13.59
CA ILE A 39 -16.73 20.22 13.58
C ILE A 39 -17.09 19.68 12.18
N GLN A 40 -18.14 20.22 11.56
CA GLN A 40 -18.55 19.81 10.21
C GLN A 40 -17.44 20.04 9.18
N GLU A 41 -16.79 21.21 9.21
CA GLU A 41 -15.69 21.53 8.30
C GLU A 41 -14.46 20.63 8.53
N GLU A 42 -14.12 20.31 9.78
CA GLU A 42 -13.01 19.36 10.06
C GLU A 42 -13.32 17.96 9.51
N LEU A 43 -14.57 17.50 9.63
CA LEU A 43 -15.00 16.23 9.03
C LEU A 43 -15.04 16.29 7.49
N ALA A 44 -15.48 17.41 6.92
CA ALA A 44 -15.48 17.65 5.48
C ALA A 44 -14.06 17.62 4.90
N ASN A 45 -13.12 18.28 5.58
CA ASN A 45 -11.70 18.30 5.19
C ASN A 45 -11.10 16.89 5.12
N ILE A 46 -11.51 15.96 5.99
CA ILE A 46 -11.07 14.56 5.93
C ILE A 46 -11.53 13.90 4.62
N VAL A 47 -12.79 14.13 4.23
CA VAL A 47 -13.39 13.57 3.02
C VAL A 47 -12.72 14.12 1.76
N GLU A 48 -12.54 15.44 1.70
CA GLU A 48 -11.93 16.11 0.55
C GLU A 48 -10.44 15.79 0.42
N SER A 49 -9.72 15.66 1.54
CA SER A 49 -8.32 15.21 1.54
C SER A 49 -8.14 13.79 1.00
N ALA A 50 -9.18 12.94 1.09
CA ALA A 50 -9.21 11.63 0.45
C ALA A 50 -9.51 11.69 -1.06
N GLY A 51 -9.64 12.89 -1.64
CA GLY A 51 -10.00 13.12 -3.04
C GLY A 51 -11.45 12.73 -3.35
N LEU A 52 -12.35 12.80 -2.37
CA LEU A 52 -13.79 12.60 -2.53
C LEU A 52 -14.49 13.96 -2.58
N VAL A 53 -15.66 14.01 -3.21
CA VAL A 53 -16.51 15.22 -3.27
C VAL A 53 -17.64 15.06 -2.26
N LEU A 54 -17.93 16.12 -1.51
CA LEU A 54 -19.02 16.12 -0.54
C LEU A 54 -20.38 15.91 -1.20
N SER A 55 -21.20 15.04 -0.62
CA SER A 55 -22.55 14.70 -1.05
C SER A 55 -23.54 14.86 0.11
N ILE A 56 -24.68 15.48 -0.14
CA ILE A 56 -25.74 15.63 0.87
C ILE A 56 -26.48 14.31 1.13
N ASP A 57 -26.45 13.39 0.17
CA ASP A 57 -27.19 12.13 0.23
C ASP A 57 -26.35 10.96 0.79
N ASP A 58 -25.07 11.20 1.13
CA ASP A 58 -24.16 10.17 1.64
C ASP A 58 -23.74 10.47 3.09
N GLN A 59 -24.18 9.61 4.03
CA GLN A 59 -23.82 9.71 5.45
C GLN A 59 -22.60 8.84 5.82
N THR A 60 -21.95 8.23 4.84
CA THR A 60 -20.78 7.34 5.03
C THR A 60 -19.45 7.98 4.61
N GLN A 61 -19.48 9.22 4.13
CA GLN A 61 -18.33 9.88 3.49
C GLN A 61 -17.08 9.91 4.36
N VAL A 62 -17.20 10.23 5.65
CA VAL A 62 -16.05 10.23 6.58
C VAL A 62 -15.43 8.85 6.68
N LEU A 63 -16.26 7.80 6.80
CA LEU A 63 -15.78 6.41 6.84
C LEU A 63 -15.07 6.03 5.53
N THR A 64 -15.65 6.39 4.39
CA THR A 64 -15.06 6.14 3.06
C THR A 64 -13.74 6.89 2.89
N GLY A 65 -13.67 8.15 3.31
CA GLY A 65 -12.46 8.96 3.31
C GLY A 65 -11.34 8.35 4.16
N LEU A 66 -11.65 7.95 5.40
CA LEU A 66 -10.68 7.30 6.29
C LEU A 66 -10.18 5.96 5.72
N LYS A 67 -11.06 5.15 5.11
CA LYS A 67 -10.66 3.90 4.45
C LYS A 67 -9.72 4.11 3.26
N LYS A 68 -9.82 5.26 2.59
CA LYS A 68 -8.96 5.61 1.45
C LYS A 68 -7.65 6.26 1.90
N LEU A 69 -7.68 7.06 2.96
CA LEU A 69 -6.48 7.69 3.55
C LEU A 69 -5.57 6.67 4.25
N PHE A 70 -6.13 5.56 4.75
CA PHE A 70 -5.36 4.53 5.44
C PHE A 70 -5.32 3.24 4.64
N LEU A 71 -4.11 2.73 4.38
CA LEU A 71 -3.96 1.38 3.86
C LEU A 71 -4.55 0.36 4.84
N SER A 72 -5.38 -0.54 4.32
CA SER A 72 -5.78 -1.73 5.06
C SER A 72 -4.56 -2.61 5.25
N ARG A 73 -4.24 -2.88 6.52
CA ARG A 73 -3.15 -3.81 6.87
C ARG A 73 -3.40 -5.24 6.37
N LEU A 74 -4.62 -5.55 5.96
CA LEU A 74 -4.98 -6.87 5.45
C LEU A 74 -4.53 -7.07 3.99
N ASN A 75 -4.53 -6.02 3.16
CA ASN A 75 -4.21 -6.12 1.73
C ASN A 75 -3.36 -4.92 1.21
N PRO A 76 -2.22 -4.59 1.85
CA PRO A 76 -1.49 -3.35 1.59
C PRO A 76 -1.04 -3.18 0.13
N PHE A 77 -0.66 -4.26 -0.56
CA PHE A 77 -0.28 -4.17 -1.98
C PHE A 77 -1.47 -4.00 -2.93
N ALA A 78 -2.65 -4.50 -2.58
CA ALA A 78 -3.87 -4.29 -3.38
C ALA A 78 -4.37 -2.84 -3.24
N ASP A 79 -4.22 -2.27 -2.05
CA ASP A 79 -4.55 -0.87 -1.79
C ASP A 79 -3.60 0.07 -2.56
N ILE A 80 -2.28 -0.17 -2.51
CA ILE A 80 -1.29 0.57 -3.32
C ILE A 80 -1.60 0.49 -4.82
N ALA A 81 -2.05 -0.67 -5.30
CA ALA A 81 -2.44 -0.83 -6.69
C ALA A 81 -3.66 0.03 -7.05
N THR A 82 -4.61 0.18 -6.12
CA THR A 82 -5.83 0.99 -6.30
C THR A 82 -5.53 2.50 -6.26
N ASP A 83 -4.52 2.92 -5.49
CA ASP A 83 -4.03 4.31 -5.46
C ASP A 83 -3.33 4.74 -6.76
N GLY A 84 -2.98 3.77 -7.62
CA GLY A 84 -2.57 3.99 -9.00
C GLY A 84 -1.06 4.04 -9.24
N ALA A 85 -0.68 4.41 -10.47
CA ALA A 85 0.69 4.22 -10.99
C ALA A 85 1.78 4.94 -10.17
N ALA A 86 1.49 6.13 -9.63
CA ALA A 86 2.45 6.89 -8.82
C ALA A 86 2.75 6.21 -7.47
N ALA A 87 1.72 5.66 -6.82
CA ALA A 87 1.87 4.91 -5.57
C ALA A 87 2.65 3.61 -5.80
N ILE A 88 2.35 2.89 -6.90
CA ILE A 88 3.09 1.70 -7.31
C ILE A 88 4.58 2.02 -7.53
N ALA A 89 4.89 3.08 -8.29
CA ALA A 89 6.28 3.49 -8.56
C ALA A 89 7.04 3.81 -7.26
N THR A 90 6.39 4.51 -6.32
CA THR A 90 6.97 4.83 -5.01
C THR A 90 7.21 3.59 -4.16
N CYS A 91 6.25 2.64 -4.15
CA CYS A 91 6.40 1.36 -3.45
C CYS A 91 7.60 0.56 -3.98
N LEU A 92 7.72 0.42 -5.29
CA LEU A 92 8.85 -0.29 -5.92
C LEU A 92 10.20 0.38 -5.61
N ALA A 93 10.24 1.72 -5.58
CA ALA A 93 11.42 2.48 -5.19
C ALA A 93 11.80 2.23 -3.72
N ASN A 94 10.83 2.27 -2.81
CA ASN A 94 11.05 2.03 -1.38
C ASN A 94 11.51 0.59 -1.08
N LEU A 95 11.03 -0.39 -1.84
CA LEU A 95 11.49 -1.78 -1.73
C LEU A 95 12.88 -2.01 -2.35
N GLY A 96 13.45 -1.01 -3.02
CA GLY A 96 14.75 -1.11 -3.68
C GLY A 96 14.76 -2.09 -4.86
N LEU A 97 13.59 -2.45 -5.40
CA LEU A 97 13.47 -3.45 -6.46
C LEU A 97 13.92 -2.93 -7.84
N GLY A 98 14.06 -1.61 -8.01
CA GLY A 98 14.57 -0.97 -9.22
C GLY A 98 14.00 -1.56 -10.53
N ASN A 99 14.84 -1.66 -11.56
CA ASN A 99 14.47 -2.31 -12.82
C ASN A 99 14.51 -3.85 -12.75
N ILE A 100 15.07 -4.45 -11.69
CA ILE A 100 15.17 -5.92 -11.58
C ILE A 100 13.79 -6.57 -11.36
N ALA A 101 12.83 -5.86 -10.76
CA ALA A 101 11.43 -6.32 -10.69
C ALA A 101 10.83 -6.66 -12.06
N LEU A 102 11.26 -5.97 -13.13
CA LEU A 102 10.75 -6.23 -14.49
C LEU A 102 11.28 -7.53 -15.09
N ALA A 103 12.42 -8.04 -14.60
CA ALA A 103 12.97 -9.30 -15.06
C ALA A 103 12.03 -10.47 -14.68
N GLY A 104 11.49 -10.44 -13.46
CA GLY A 104 10.74 -11.55 -12.87
C GLY A 104 11.62 -12.43 -11.98
N VAL A 105 11.10 -13.58 -11.57
CA VAL A 105 11.82 -14.54 -10.72
C VAL A 105 12.45 -15.66 -11.53
N CYS A 106 13.55 -16.24 -11.04
CA CYS A 106 14.16 -17.41 -11.65
C CYS A 106 13.16 -18.58 -11.66
N THR A 107 13.15 -19.34 -12.76
CA THR A 107 12.36 -20.58 -12.91
C THR A 107 13.28 -21.70 -13.37
N GLY A 108 12.84 -22.96 -13.30
CA GLY A 108 13.68 -24.07 -13.75
C GLY A 108 13.15 -25.45 -13.36
N SER A 109 13.85 -26.48 -13.86
CA SER A 109 13.64 -27.88 -13.50
C SER A 109 14.87 -28.41 -12.77
N GLN A 110 14.70 -28.92 -11.55
CA GLN A 110 15.78 -29.47 -10.71
C GLN A 110 16.04 -30.96 -10.93
N ALA A 111 15.69 -31.49 -12.11
CA ALA A 111 15.93 -32.89 -12.45
C ALA A 111 17.42 -33.17 -12.73
N PHE A 112 17.79 -34.46 -12.83
CA PHE A 112 19.15 -34.91 -13.21
C PHE A 112 19.61 -34.32 -14.55
N ALA A 113 18.67 -34.16 -15.50
CA ALA A 113 18.81 -33.27 -16.64
C ALA A 113 17.88 -32.07 -16.43
N GLY A 114 18.45 -30.97 -15.96
CA GLY A 114 17.69 -29.82 -15.49
C GLY A 114 18.22 -28.51 -16.06
N TYR A 115 17.51 -27.44 -15.75
CA TYR A 115 17.90 -26.10 -16.15
C TYR A 115 17.39 -25.06 -15.15
N ILE A 116 18.01 -23.90 -15.17
CA ILE A 116 17.50 -22.68 -14.56
C ILE A 116 17.44 -21.57 -15.62
N THR A 117 16.32 -20.87 -15.66
CA THR A 117 16.09 -19.68 -16.45
C THR A 117 16.18 -18.48 -15.52
N ILE A 118 17.21 -17.67 -15.73
CA ILE A 118 17.47 -16.45 -15.00
C ILE A 118 17.01 -15.28 -15.87
N PRO A 119 15.89 -14.63 -15.55
CA PRO A 119 15.47 -13.47 -16.30
C PRO A 119 16.39 -12.28 -16.00
N MET A 120 16.61 -11.46 -17.01
CA MET A 120 17.50 -10.30 -16.96
C MET A 120 16.96 -9.19 -17.86
N ILE A 121 17.33 -7.95 -17.54
CA ILE A 121 17.08 -6.79 -18.41
C ILE A 121 18.40 -6.44 -19.10
N ILE A 122 18.48 -6.69 -20.40
CA ILE A 122 19.64 -6.29 -21.23
C ILE A 122 19.16 -5.24 -22.22
N SER A 123 19.77 -4.05 -22.17
CA SER A 123 19.43 -2.93 -23.05
C SER A 123 17.94 -2.57 -23.05
N GLY A 124 17.30 -2.65 -21.87
CA GLY A 124 15.88 -2.32 -21.69
C GLY A 124 14.90 -3.42 -22.10
N ALA A 125 15.36 -4.54 -22.65
CA ALA A 125 14.51 -5.67 -23.02
C ALA A 125 14.68 -6.84 -22.04
N LYS A 126 13.58 -7.52 -21.73
CA LYS A 126 13.61 -8.78 -20.98
C LYS A 126 14.29 -9.86 -21.83
N LYS A 127 15.30 -10.50 -21.25
CA LYS A 127 16.07 -11.61 -21.81
C LYS A 127 16.20 -12.71 -20.75
N ASN A 128 16.53 -13.92 -21.19
CA ASN A 128 16.73 -15.06 -20.31
C ASN A 128 18.16 -15.58 -20.50
N LEU A 129 18.91 -15.71 -19.40
CA LEU A 129 20.08 -16.57 -19.35
C LEU A 129 19.61 -17.96 -18.92
N ILE A 130 19.94 -18.96 -19.73
CA ILE A 130 19.59 -20.35 -19.44
C ILE A 130 20.89 -21.09 -19.09
N ILE A 131 20.91 -21.72 -17.93
CA ILE A 131 21.97 -22.66 -17.53
C ILE A 131 21.34 -24.04 -17.51
N GLN A 132 21.94 -24.99 -18.23
CA GLN A 132 21.43 -26.36 -18.37
C GLN A 132 22.48 -27.36 -17.88
N TRP A 133 22.01 -28.46 -17.32
CA TRP A 133 22.84 -29.57 -16.88
C TRP A 133 22.19 -30.90 -17.27
N GLY A 134 23.02 -31.94 -17.31
CA GLY A 134 22.62 -33.29 -17.67
C GLY A 134 23.57 -34.32 -17.08
N LEU A 135 23.06 -35.52 -16.85
CA LEU A 135 23.85 -36.68 -16.47
C LEU A 135 24.00 -37.59 -17.68
N THR A 136 25.21 -38.07 -17.94
CA THR A 136 25.45 -39.20 -18.84
C THR A 136 26.11 -40.31 -18.06
N THR A 137 25.63 -41.54 -18.24
CA THR A 137 26.30 -42.72 -17.69
C THR A 137 27.44 -43.12 -18.61
N THR A 138 28.61 -43.36 -18.04
CA THR A 138 29.80 -43.82 -18.76
C THR A 138 30.15 -45.23 -18.30
N ASN A 139 30.34 -46.18 -19.21
CA ASN A 139 31.03 -47.44 -18.87
C ASN A 139 32.54 -47.26 -19.04
N THR A 140 33.33 -47.94 -18.20
CA THR A 140 34.80 -47.98 -18.23
C THR A 140 35.27 -48.26 -19.66
N ALA A 141 35.79 -47.23 -20.32
CA ALA A 141 36.13 -47.29 -21.74
C ALA A 141 37.63 -47.53 -21.94
N GLY A 142 37.94 -48.43 -22.89
CA GLY A 142 39.19 -48.33 -23.63
C GLY A 142 39.30 -46.97 -24.35
N SER A 143 40.53 -46.56 -24.65
CA SER A 143 40.86 -45.26 -25.24
C SER A 143 39.98 -44.90 -26.48
N GLY A 144 39.28 -43.76 -26.44
CA GLY A 144 38.66 -43.14 -27.62
C GLY A 144 37.12 -43.02 -27.65
N SER A 145 36.38 -43.32 -26.58
CA SER A 145 34.91 -43.23 -26.58
C SER A 145 34.37 -41.79 -26.48
N ALA A 146 33.39 -41.45 -27.32
CA ALA A 146 32.61 -40.23 -27.23
C ALA A 146 31.30 -40.48 -26.45
N TYR A 147 30.96 -39.58 -25.51
CA TYR A 147 29.71 -39.64 -24.75
C TYR A 147 28.81 -38.48 -25.15
N THR A 148 27.54 -38.77 -25.43
CA THR A 148 26.53 -37.77 -25.79
C THR A 148 25.61 -37.51 -24.61
N THR A 149 25.37 -36.24 -24.29
CA THR A 149 24.33 -35.83 -23.34
C THR A 149 23.32 -34.93 -24.04
N THR A 150 22.03 -35.18 -23.82
CA THR A 150 20.95 -34.33 -24.33
C THR A 150 20.60 -33.30 -23.28
N LEU A 151 20.76 -32.02 -23.62
CA LEU A 151 20.32 -30.94 -22.74
C LEU A 151 18.78 -30.89 -22.71
N PRO A 152 18.19 -30.59 -21.54
CA PRO A 152 16.74 -30.42 -21.43
C PRO A 152 16.26 -29.22 -22.27
N VAL A 153 14.95 -29.10 -22.48
CA VAL A 153 14.36 -27.90 -23.09
C VAL A 153 13.95 -26.93 -21.98
N ALA A 154 14.38 -25.68 -22.11
CA ALA A 154 14.11 -24.59 -21.16
C ALA A 154 12.84 -23.80 -21.49
#